data_AF-A0A940I2U3-F1
#
_entry.id   AF-A0A940I2U3-F1
#
_cell.length_a   1.000
_cell.length_b   1.000
_cell.length_c   1.000
_cell.angle_alpha   90.00
_cell.angle_beta   90.00
_cell.angle_gamma   90.00
#
_symmetry.space_group_name_H-M   'P 1'
#
loop_
_entity.id
_entity.type
_entity.pdbx_description
1 polymer ?
#
loop_
_entity_poly.entity_id
_entity_poly.type
_entity_poly.pdbx_seq_one_letter_code
_entity_poly.pdbx_strand_id
1 'polypeptide(L)'
;MSEKFIIEDSQFLKLAYSSSLKKILIFSPKKILNANPAFLEISEYASQELYQLKLSDIVSKEFKIKAKTLEKTLLKNESISILEKFKFIKKKRYFFLAYLLYRKFI
;
A
#
# COMPACT_ATOMS: atom_id res chain seq x y z
N MET A 1 14.97 21.92 -10.51
CA MET A 1 15.00 20.70 -11.34
C MET A 1 15.01 19.51 -10.41
N SER A 2 13.88 18.81 -10.34
CA SER A 2 13.49 17.90 -9.26
C SER A 2 13.42 16.47 -9.76
N GLU A 3 14.59 15.91 -10.10
CA GLU A 3 14.77 14.51 -10.52
C GLU A 3 15.70 13.78 -9.56
N LYS A 4 15.39 13.79 -8.25
CA LYS A 4 16.27 13.20 -7.22
C LYS A 4 15.66 12.14 -6.31
N PHE A 5 14.56 11.50 -6.71
CA PHE A 5 13.89 10.50 -5.85
C PHE A 5 13.44 9.21 -6.54
N ILE A 6 14.04 8.83 -7.68
CA ILE A 6 13.57 7.64 -8.43
C ILE A 6 14.50 6.43 -8.30
N ILE A 7 15.79 6.55 -7.89
CA ILE A 7 16.73 5.41 -8.07
C ILE A 7 17.63 5.08 -6.85
N GLU A 8 17.93 5.99 -5.92
CA GLU A 8 18.78 5.67 -4.74
C GLU A 8 18.12 4.70 -3.73
N ASP A 9 16.80 4.51 -3.79
CA ASP A 9 16.02 3.82 -2.76
C ASP A 9 15.82 2.31 -2.98
N SER A 10 16.39 1.69 -4.03
CA SER A 10 16.11 0.26 -4.32
C SER A 10 16.58 -0.69 -3.22
N GLN A 11 17.69 -0.38 -2.56
CA GLN A 11 18.19 -1.17 -1.43
C GLN A 11 17.44 -0.85 -0.14
N PHE A 12 17.17 0.44 0.12
CA PHE A 12 16.37 0.84 1.29
C PHE A 12 14.95 0.27 1.24
N LEU A 13 14.29 0.31 0.08
CA LEU A 13 12.99 -0.31 -0.12
C LEU A 13 13.05 -1.83 0.03
N LYS A 14 14.08 -2.50 -0.50
CA LYS A 14 14.27 -3.95 -0.28
C LYS A 14 14.43 -4.27 1.20
N LEU A 15 15.28 -3.52 1.90
CA LEU A 15 15.54 -3.67 3.35
C LEU A 15 14.29 -3.36 4.18
N ALA A 16 13.55 -2.31 3.84
CA ALA A 16 12.30 -1.93 4.49
C ALA A 16 11.21 -2.96 4.24
N TYR A 17 11.12 -3.51 3.02
CA TYR A 17 10.17 -4.55 2.64
C TYR A 17 10.50 -5.88 3.34
N SER A 18 11.77 -6.25 3.45
CA SER A 18 12.20 -7.43 4.21
C SER A 18 12.15 -7.25 5.72
N SER A 19 12.03 -6.01 6.22
CA SER A 19 11.93 -5.73 7.65
C SER A 19 10.59 -6.20 8.22
N SER A 20 10.64 -6.90 9.35
CA SER A 20 9.46 -7.26 10.14
C SER A 20 8.81 -6.07 10.85
N LEU A 21 9.51 -4.93 10.96
CA LEU A 21 9.06 -3.78 11.74
C LEU A 21 8.09 -2.87 10.98
N LYS A 22 8.19 -2.84 9.65
CA LYS A 22 7.35 -2.00 8.79
C LYS A 22 6.34 -2.88 8.04
N LYS A 23 5.06 -2.56 8.16
CA LYS A 23 3.99 -3.16 7.36
C LYS A 23 3.89 -2.37 6.07
N ILE A 24 4.19 -3.00 4.95
CA ILE A 24 4.25 -2.37 3.63
C ILE A 24 3.26 -3.04 2.71
N LEU A 25 2.44 -2.21 2.05
CA LEU A 25 1.51 -2.63 1.02
C LEU A 25 1.83 -1.92 -0.29
N ILE A 26 1.93 -2.71 -1.36
CA ILE A 26 2.09 -2.24 -2.74
C ILE A 26 0.78 -2.44 -3.47
N PHE A 27 0.24 -1.37 -4.03
CA PHE A 27 -1.06 -1.40 -4.70
C PHE A 27 -1.03 -0.69 -6.04
N SER A 28 -1.99 -1.06 -6.87
CA SER A 28 -2.37 -0.38 -8.11
C SER A 28 -3.75 0.24 -7.91
N PRO A 29 -4.21 1.11 -8.82
CA PRO A 29 -5.54 1.70 -8.71
C PRO A 29 -6.67 0.65 -8.71
N LYS A 30 -6.44 -0.52 -9.33
CA LYS A 30 -7.47 -1.54 -9.55
C LYS A 30 -7.43 -2.66 -8.53
N LYS A 31 -6.27 -2.92 -7.93
CA LYS A 31 -6.04 -4.03 -7.01
C LYS A 31 -4.74 -3.87 -6.23
N ILE A 32 -4.65 -4.57 -5.11
CA ILE A 32 -3.40 -4.76 -4.39
C ILE A 32 -2.47 -5.65 -5.22
N LEU A 33 -1.20 -5.27 -5.31
CA LEU A 33 -0.21 -5.99 -6.09
C LEU A 33 0.66 -6.89 -5.24
N ASN A 34 1.06 -6.39 -4.06
CA ASN A 34 1.90 -7.15 -3.15
C ASN A 34 1.82 -6.58 -1.73
N ALA A 35 2.23 -7.36 -0.74
CA ALA A 35 2.33 -6.98 0.66
C ALA A 35 3.53 -7.70 1.27
N ASN A 36 4.26 -7.03 2.16
CA ASN A 36 5.38 -7.69 2.83
C ASN A 36 4.89 -8.67 3.91
N PRO A 37 5.75 -9.62 4.37
CA PRO A 37 5.35 -10.63 5.35
C PRO A 37 4.72 -10.03 6.63
N ALA A 38 5.29 -8.93 7.13
CA ALA A 38 4.77 -8.23 8.31
C ALA A 38 3.32 -7.71 8.12
N PHE A 39 2.98 -7.27 6.90
CA PHE A 39 1.61 -6.87 6.58
C PHE A 39 0.68 -8.09 6.51
N LEU A 40 1.10 -9.18 5.85
CA LEU A 40 0.28 -10.39 5.72
C LEU A 40 -0.04 -10.98 7.10
N GLU A 41 0.97 -11.13 7.96
CA GLU A 41 0.83 -11.68 9.31
C GLU A 41 -0.20 -10.90 10.15
N ILE A 42 -0.13 -9.56 10.15
CA ILE A 42 -1.06 -8.76 10.95
C ILE A 42 -2.44 -8.59 10.30
N SER A 43 -2.52 -8.63 8.97
CA SER A 43 -3.76 -8.37 8.25
C SER A 43 -4.73 -9.56 8.31
N GLU A 44 -4.20 -10.76 8.57
CA GLU A 44 -4.94 -12.03 8.60
C GLU A 44 -5.64 -12.37 7.27
N TYR A 45 -5.22 -11.73 6.18
CA TYR A 45 -5.62 -12.10 4.82
C TYR A 45 -4.64 -13.13 4.25
N ALA A 46 -5.16 -14.12 3.52
CA ALA A 46 -4.31 -14.89 2.63
C ALA A 46 -3.81 -13.98 1.50
N SER A 47 -2.57 -14.19 1.03
CA SER A 47 -1.97 -13.38 -0.03
C SER A 47 -2.84 -13.33 -1.29
N GLN A 48 -3.39 -14.47 -1.71
CA GLN A 48 -4.26 -14.57 -2.87
C GLN A 48 -5.57 -13.77 -2.71
N GLU A 49 -6.18 -13.79 -1.52
CA GLU A 49 -7.37 -13.00 -1.23
C GLU A 49 -7.04 -11.51 -1.28
N LEU A 50 -5.93 -11.12 -0.64
CA LEU A 50 -5.51 -9.73 -0.56
C LEU A 50 -5.29 -9.13 -1.96
N TYR A 51 -4.68 -9.87 -2.89
CA TYR A 51 -4.38 -9.38 -4.24
C TYR A 51 -5.60 -9.22 -5.14
N GLN A 52 -6.78 -9.70 -4.73
CA GLN A 52 -8.05 -9.48 -5.42
C GLN A 52 -8.78 -8.24 -4.92
N LEU A 53 -8.37 -7.67 -3.79
CA LEU A 53 -9.02 -6.52 -3.17
C LEU A 53 -8.45 -5.20 -3.68
N LYS A 54 -9.25 -4.14 -3.56
CA LYS A 54 -8.80 -2.75 -3.76
C LYS A 54 -8.29 -2.16 -2.45
N LEU A 55 -7.55 -1.05 -2.54
CA LEU A 55 -7.09 -0.34 -1.36
C LEU A 55 -8.27 0.10 -0.48
N SER A 56 -9.33 0.62 -1.10
CA SER A 56 -10.54 1.08 -0.41
C SER A 56 -11.34 -0.01 0.32
N ASP A 57 -11.08 -1.29 0.01
CA ASP A 57 -11.75 -2.42 0.66
C ASP A 57 -11.11 -2.76 2.03
N ILE A 58 -9.82 -2.50 2.18
CA ILE A 58 -9.02 -2.92 3.35
C ILE A 58 -8.65 -1.77 4.29
N VAL A 59 -9.08 -0.54 4.02
CA VAL A 59 -8.86 0.62 4.90
C VAL A 59 -10.07 0.93 5.76
N SER A 60 -9.86 1.53 6.94
CA SER A 60 -10.95 1.90 7.84
C SER A 60 -11.91 2.92 7.19
N LYS A 61 -13.15 2.98 7.71
CA LYS A 61 -14.22 3.82 7.14
C LYS A 61 -13.78 5.28 6.97
N GLU A 62 -13.00 5.81 7.91
CA GLU A 62 -12.44 7.17 7.88
C GLU A 62 -11.48 7.40 6.69
N PHE A 63 -10.75 6.36 6.25
CA PHE A 63 -9.79 6.42 5.15
C PHE A 63 -10.36 5.93 3.81
N LYS A 64 -11.59 5.39 3.77
CA LYS A 64 -12.20 4.90 2.52
C LYS A 64 -12.34 5.98 1.45
N ILE A 65 -12.74 7.19 1.83
CA ILE A 65 -12.87 8.31 0.88
C ILE A 65 -11.49 8.65 0.31
N LYS A 66 -10.49 8.76 1.18
CA LYS A 66 -9.10 9.04 0.78
C LYS A 66 -8.55 7.96 -0.14
N ALA A 67 -8.74 6.68 0.19
CA ALA A 67 -8.32 5.56 -0.65
C ALA A 67 -8.98 5.59 -2.04
N LYS A 68 -10.29 5.87 -2.12
CA LYS A 68 -10.98 6.02 -3.41
C LYS A 68 -10.47 7.21 -4.22
N THR A 69 -10.14 8.32 -3.56
CA THR A 69 -9.51 9.46 -4.23
C THR A 69 -8.16 9.05 -4.80
N LEU A 70 -7.31 8.36 -4.02
CA LEU A 70 -6.02 7.86 -4.51
C LEU A 70 -6.18 6.89 -5.68
N GLU A 71 -7.10 5.93 -5.61
CA GLU A 71 -7.41 5.03 -6.72
C GLU A 71 -7.79 5.82 -7.99
N LYS A 72 -8.64 6.84 -7.87
CA LYS A 72 -9.04 7.68 -9.02
C LYS A 72 -7.91 8.53 -9.57
N THR A 73 -7.10 9.13 -8.70
CA THR A 73 -5.97 9.96 -9.10
C THR A 73 -4.89 9.13 -9.81
N LEU A 74 -4.61 7.93 -9.29
CA LEU A 74 -3.66 7.01 -9.92
C LEU A 74 -4.19 6.45 -11.25
N LEU A 75 -5.50 6.28 -11.43
CA LEU A 75 -6.10 5.94 -12.73
C LEU A 75 -5.89 7.03 -13.79
N LYS A 76 -5.78 8.30 -13.37
CA LYS A 76 -5.51 9.44 -14.26
C LYS A 76 -4.03 9.60 -14.62
N ASN A 77 -3.18 8.64 -14.26
CA ASN A 77 -1.73 8.64 -14.50
C ASN A 77 -0.96 9.78 -13.85
N GLU A 78 -1.56 10.45 -12.86
CA GLU A 78 -0.86 11.46 -12.05
C GLU A 78 0.16 10.76 -11.13
N SER A 79 1.41 11.25 -11.13
CA SER A 79 2.46 10.70 -10.29
C SER A 79 2.21 11.06 -8.84
N ILE A 80 1.99 10.06 -7.99
CA ILE A 80 1.78 10.23 -6.57
C ILE A 80 2.95 9.60 -5.82
N SER A 81 3.76 10.44 -5.15
CA SER A 81 4.78 10.00 -4.19
C SER A 81 4.17 9.98 -2.79
N ILE A 82 3.39 8.94 -2.48
CA ILE A 82 2.79 8.79 -1.16
C ILE A 82 3.52 7.71 -0.38
N LEU A 83 4.21 8.14 0.68
CA LEU A 83 4.59 7.33 1.83
C LEU A 83 3.70 7.76 3.01
N GLU A 84 2.42 7.42 2.96
CA GLU A 84 1.48 7.76 4.04
C GLU A 84 1.11 6.54 4.87
N LYS A 85 0.92 6.78 6.18
CA LYS A 85 0.37 5.80 7.11
C LYS A 85 -1.14 5.74 6.94
N PHE A 86 -1.65 4.55 6.65
CA PHE A 86 -3.08 4.28 6.59
C PHE A 86 -3.48 3.35 7.74
N LYS A 87 -4.72 3.51 8.20
CA LYS A 87 -5.36 2.59 9.13
C LYS A 87 -6.11 1.53 8.32
N PHE A 88 -5.65 0.30 8.40
CA PHE A 88 -6.19 -0.87 7.73
C PHE A 88 -7.14 -1.62 8.65
N ILE A 89 -8.12 -2.29 8.06
CA ILE A 89 -9.03 -3.22 8.73
C ILE A 89 -8.51 -4.63 8.51
N LYS A 90 -8.29 -5.36 9.61
CA LYS A 90 -8.08 -6.82 9.57
C LYS A 90 -9.34 -7.52 9.06
N LYS A 91 -9.17 -8.72 8.49
CA LYS A 91 -10.29 -9.59 8.11
C LYS A 91 -11.29 -9.80 9.27
N LYS A 92 -10.79 -9.88 10.51
CA LYS A 92 -11.59 -10.06 11.74
C LYS A 92 -12.02 -8.76 12.47
N ARG A 93 -12.06 -7.60 11.78
CA ARG A 93 -12.60 -6.29 12.27
C ARG A 93 -11.76 -5.46 13.25
N TYR A 94 -10.50 -5.81 13.50
CA TYR A 94 -9.57 -4.93 14.23
C TYR A 94 -8.81 -3.99 13.29
N PHE A 95 -8.17 -2.93 13.80
CA PHE A 95 -7.43 -1.97 12.98
C PHE A 95 -5.91 -2.02 13.23
N PHE A 96 -5.11 -1.75 12.20
CA PHE A 96 -3.66 -1.57 12.33
C PHE A 96 -3.13 -0.51 11.37
N LEU A 97 -1.97 0.07 11.69
CA LEU A 97 -1.30 1.05 10.82
C LEU A 97 -0.31 0.36 9.89
N ALA A 98 -0.32 0.74 8.62
CA ALA A 98 0.68 0.31 7.64
C ALA A 98 1.05 1.45 6.68
N TYR A 99 2.20 1.31 6.03
CA TYR A 99 2.69 2.24 5.02
C TYR A 99 2.25 1.79 3.63
N LEU A 100 1.80 2.76 2.83
CA LEU A 100 1.54 2.56 1.41
C LEU A 100 2.77 2.92 0.59
N LEU A 101 3.08 2.08 -0.38
CA LEU A 101 4.06 2.34 -1.43
C LEU A 101 3.37 2.18 -2.79
N TYR A 102 3.47 3.21 -3.62
CA TYR A 102 2.97 3.17 -4.98
C TYR A 102 4.09 2.77 -5.95
N ARG A 103 3.78 1.89 -6.90
CA ARG A 103 4.68 1.53 -8.00
C ARG A 103 3.98 1.81 -9.34
N LYS A 104 4.51 2.78 -10.09
CA LYS A 104 4.10 3.04 -11.48
C LYS A 104 4.63 1.92 -12.37
N PHE A 105 3.75 1.27 -13.12
CA PHE A 105 4.15 0.43 -14.26
C PHE A 105 4.07 1.33 -15.49
N ILE A 106 5.24 1.66 -16.05
CA ILE A 106 5.39 2.25 -17.38
C ILE A 106 5.34 1.10 -18.39
#